data_AF-A0A3N5Q6U4-F1
#
_entry.id   AF-A0A3N5Q6U4-F1
#
_cell.length_a   1.000
_cell.length_b   1.000
_cell.length_c   1.000
_cell.angle_alpha   90.00
_cell.angle_beta   90.00
_cell.angle_gamma   90.00
#
_symmetry.space_group_name_H-M   'P 1'
#
loop_
_entity.id
_entity.type
_entity.pdbx_description
1 polymer ?
#
loop_
_entity_poly.entity_id
_entity_poly.type
_entity_poly.pdbx_seq_one_letter_code
_entity_poly.pdbx_strand_id
1 'polypeptide(L)'
;MKRCRILLMVHKTLVPPDDIGGMSEAEIDEFRTEHDVLHTLRRAGHDVRVVGVGDHLTELRETIDAWKPHVVFNLLDEFSGIISYDHYVVAYLELVRQRYTGCNP
;
A
#
# COMPACT_ATOMS: atom_id res chain seq x y z
N MET A 1 -12.11 8.68 16.55
CA MET A 1 -11.31 9.20 15.43
C MET A 1 -12.20 9.37 14.20
N LYS A 2 -11.83 10.24 13.26
CA LYS A 2 -12.54 10.38 11.98
C LYS A 2 -12.21 9.19 11.07
N ARG A 3 -13.21 8.57 10.43
CA ARG A 3 -13.02 7.52 9.42
C ARG A 3 -12.35 8.10 8.17
N CYS A 4 -11.34 7.39 7.66
CA CYS A 4 -10.57 7.78 6.48
C CYS A 4 -10.55 6.62 5.48
N ARG A 5 -10.73 6.94 4.19
CA ARG A 5 -10.24 6.13 3.06
C ARG A 5 -8.71 6.15 3.00
N ILE A 6 -8.09 5.00 3.19
CA ILE A 6 -6.63 4.79 3.17
C ILE A 6 -6.30 3.81 2.04
N LEU A 7 -5.40 4.21 1.15
CA LEU A 7 -4.86 3.32 0.12
C LEU A 7 -3.55 2.75 0.64
N LEU A 8 -3.53 1.47 1.00
CA LEU A 8 -2.33 0.76 1.43
C LEU A 8 -1.54 0.35 0.18
N MET A 9 -0.42 1.01 -0.05
CA MET A 9 0.45 0.76 -1.21
C MET A 9 1.58 -0.17 -0.79
N VAL A 10 1.69 -1.30 -1.46
CA VAL A 10 2.64 -2.39 -1.14
C VAL A 10 3.30 -2.88 -2.43
N HIS A 11 4.37 -3.66 -2.32
CA HIS A 11 4.86 -4.40 -3.47
C HIS A 11 3.84 -5.47 -3.89
N LYS A 12 3.68 -5.70 -5.21
CA LYS A 12 2.62 -6.58 -5.76
C LYS A 12 2.65 -8.02 -5.23
N THR A 13 3.81 -8.52 -4.82
CA THR A 13 3.96 -9.87 -4.25
C THR A 13 3.62 -9.94 -2.77
N LEU A 14 3.51 -8.79 -2.10
CA LEU A 14 3.24 -8.67 -0.67
C LEU A 14 1.78 -8.31 -0.38
N VAL A 15 0.92 -8.30 -1.40
CA VAL A 15 -0.52 -8.08 -1.23
C VAL A 15 -1.07 -9.23 -0.37
N PRO A 16 -1.58 -8.97 0.84
CA PRO A 16 -2.10 -10.03 1.70
C PRO A 16 -3.31 -10.69 1.04
N PRO A 17 -3.42 -12.03 1.08
CA PRO A 17 -4.63 -12.71 0.63
C PRO A 17 -5.81 -12.38 1.56
N ASP A 18 -7.03 -12.50 1.04
CA ASP A 18 -8.25 -12.25 1.82
C ASP A 18 -8.46 -13.28 2.96
N ASP A 19 -7.92 -14.48 2.79
CA ASP A 19 -7.94 -15.56 3.79
C ASP A 19 -6.53 -16.15 3.94
N ILE A 20 -6.05 -16.21 5.18
CA ILE A 20 -4.76 -16.80 5.58
C ILE A 20 -4.94 -18.19 6.21
N GLY A 21 -6.16 -18.70 6.28
CA GLY A 21 -6.48 -20.00 6.86
C GLY A 21 -5.73 -21.15 6.17
N GLY A 22 -4.93 -21.88 6.95
CA GLY A 22 -4.18 -23.04 6.46
C GLY A 22 -2.81 -22.71 5.85
N MET A 23 -2.42 -21.44 5.80
CA MET A 23 -1.05 -21.03 5.48
C MET A 23 -0.11 -21.36 6.64
N SER A 24 1.13 -21.71 6.31
CA SER A 24 2.21 -21.88 7.28
C SER A 24 2.71 -20.53 7.80
N GLU A 25 3.38 -20.55 8.96
CA GLU A 25 3.97 -19.33 9.54
C GLU A 25 4.95 -18.65 8.59
N ALA A 26 5.73 -19.44 7.84
CA ALA A 26 6.70 -18.92 6.88
C ALA A 26 6.04 -18.22 5.67
N GLU A 27 4.91 -18.74 5.20
CA GLU A 27 4.15 -18.08 4.13
C GLU A 27 3.50 -16.78 4.63
N ILE A 28 3.01 -16.76 5.87
CA ILE A 28 2.47 -15.55 6.49
C ILE A 28 3.56 -14.52 6.73
N ASP A 29 4.77 -14.94 7.11
CA ASP A 29 5.92 -14.07 7.34
C ASP A 29 6.27 -13.21 6.11
N GLU A 30 6.02 -13.72 4.89
CA GLU A 30 6.33 -12.98 3.65
C GLU A 30 5.57 -11.66 3.56
N PHE A 31 4.32 -11.58 4.01
CA PHE A 31 3.46 -10.39 3.93
C PHE A 31 2.93 -9.93 5.29
N ARG A 32 3.55 -10.39 6.39
CA ARG A 32 3.07 -10.17 7.76
C ARG A 32 2.85 -8.69 8.06
N THR A 33 3.78 -7.84 7.60
CA THR A 33 3.72 -6.40 7.85
C THR A 33 2.48 -5.80 7.19
N GLU A 34 2.26 -6.12 5.92
CA GLU A 34 1.14 -5.65 5.12
C GLU A 34 -0.20 -6.13 5.71
N HIS A 35 -0.27 -7.40 6.10
CA HIS A 35 -1.41 -7.98 6.76
C HIS A 35 -1.73 -7.28 8.09
N ASP A 36 -0.73 -7.13 8.96
CA ASP A 36 -0.93 -6.55 10.29
C ASP A 36 -1.33 -5.07 10.22
N VAL A 37 -0.74 -4.31 9.28
CA VAL A 37 -1.13 -2.93 9.00
C VAL A 37 -2.56 -2.87 8.45
N LEU A 38 -2.90 -3.71 7.46
CA LEU A 38 -4.24 -3.77 6.87
C LEU A 38 -5.31 -4.05 7.93
N HIS A 39 -5.12 -5.11 8.72
CA HIS A 39 -6.05 -5.51 9.77
C HIS A 39 -6.15 -4.46 10.87
N THR A 40 -5.04 -3.85 11.27
CA THR A 40 -5.03 -2.81 12.30
C THR A 40 -5.78 -1.56 11.83
N LEU A 41 -5.54 -1.08 10.61
CA LEU A 41 -6.22 0.08 10.05
C LEU A 41 -7.73 -0.16 9.89
N ARG A 42 -8.14 -1.35 9.41
CA ARG A 42 -9.55 -1.75 9.31
C ARG A 42 -10.20 -1.83 10.69
N ARG A 43 -9.55 -2.45 11.68
CA ARG A 43 -10.03 -2.54 13.07
C ARG A 43 -10.14 -1.17 13.74
N ALA A 44 -9.30 -0.22 13.37
CA ALA A 44 -9.39 1.18 13.82
C ALA A 44 -10.57 1.95 13.18
N GLY A 45 -11.32 1.33 12.26
CA GLY A 45 -12.54 1.89 11.65
C GLY A 45 -12.30 2.67 10.36
N HIS A 46 -11.15 2.48 9.70
CA HIS A 46 -10.85 3.10 8.41
C HIS A 46 -11.33 2.23 7.24
N ASP A 47 -11.61 2.88 6.10
CA ASP A 47 -11.82 2.18 4.84
C ASP A 47 -10.46 1.95 4.19
N VAL A 48 -10.04 0.70 4.05
CA VAL A 48 -8.70 0.38 3.54
C VAL A 48 -8.82 -0.44 2.26
N ARG A 49 -8.19 0.05 1.19
CA ARG A 49 -7.95 -0.70 -0.05
C ARG A 49 -6.45 -0.94 -0.20
N VAL A 50 -6.07 -2.11 -0.70
CA VAL A 50 -4.68 -2.44 -1.02
C VAL A 50 -4.46 -2.20 -2.51
N VAL A 51 -3.30 -1.65 -2.86
CA VAL A 51 -2.80 -1.61 -4.24
C VAL A 51 -1.40 -2.21 -4.26
N GLY A 52 -1.23 -3.25 -5.09
CA GLY A 52 0.07 -3.83 -5.37
C GLY A 52 0.76 -3.03 -6.46
N VAL A 53 1.99 -2.61 -6.22
CA VAL A 53 2.81 -1.92 -7.22
C VAL A 53 4.02 -2.80 -7.53
N GLY A 54 4.35 -2.96 -8.81
CA GLY A 54 5.55 -3.69 -9.24
C GLY A 54 6.41 -2.81 -10.13
N ASP A 55 6.09 -2.79 -11.42
CA ASP A 55 6.83 -2.14 -12.50
C ASP A 55 6.01 -1.08 -13.26
N HIS A 56 4.73 -0.94 -12.91
CA HIS A 56 3.80 -0.02 -13.54
C HIS A 56 2.99 0.75 -12.49
N LEU A 57 2.79 2.05 -12.75
CA LEU A 57 2.01 2.94 -11.88
C LEU A 57 0.53 3.00 -12.26
N THR A 58 0.10 2.26 -13.29
CA THR A 58 -1.27 2.33 -13.83
C THR A 58 -2.31 2.06 -12.75
N GLU A 59 -2.17 0.96 -12.01
CA GLU A 59 -3.13 0.59 -10.96
C GLU A 59 -3.16 1.60 -9.81
N LEU A 60 -1.99 2.12 -9.41
CA LEU A 60 -1.89 3.18 -8.39
C LEU A 60 -2.64 4.44 -8.83
N ARG A 61 -2.36 4.93 -10.04
CA ARG A 61 -3.00 6.12 -10.61
C ARG A 61 -4.52 5.95 -10.71
N GLU A 62 -4.96 4.87 -11.33
CA GLU A 62 -6.39 4.61 -11.54
C GLU A 62 -7.14 4.47 -10.22
N THR A 63 -6.51 3.83 -9.22
CA THR A 63 -7.10 3.70 -7.88
C THR A 63 -7.19 5.04 -7.17
N ILE A 64 -6.17 5.89 -7.25
CA ILE A 64 -6.20 7.24 -6.68
C ILE A 64 -7.32 8.07 -7.32
N ASP A 65 -7.43 8.06 -8.65
CA ASP A 65 -8.40 8.85 -9.39
C ASP A 65 -9.85 8.41 -9.13
N ALA A 66 -10.08 7.09 -9.15
CA ALA A 66 -11.41 6.51 -8.97
C ALA A 66 -11.88 6.54 -7.51
N TRP A 67 -10.99 6.23 -6.56
CA TRP A 67 -11.39 6.03 -5.16
C TRP A 67 -11.09 7.22 -4.25
N LYS A 68 -10.21 8.13 -4.67
CA LYS A 68 -9.87 9.38 -3.97
C LYS A 68 -9.52 9.12 -2.49
N PRO A 69 -8.44 8.36 -2.21
CA PRO A 69 -8.00 8.12 -0.84
C PRO A 69 -7.67 9.44 -0.14
N HIS A 70 -7.91 9.53 1.17
CA HIS A 70 -7.47 10.70 1.93
C HIS A 70 -5.96 10.68 2.17
N VAL A 71 -5.37 9.48 2.22
CA VAL A 71 -3.94 9.25 2.39
C VAL A 71 -3.55 7.91 1.77
N VAL A 72 -2.36 7.85 1.18
CA VAL A 72 -1.68 6.61 0.81
C VAL A 72 -0.80 6.19 1.99
N PHE A 73 -1.06 5.02 2.55
CA PHE A 73 -0.15 4.42 3.52
C PHE A 73 0.92 3.67 2.73
N ASN A 74 2.13 4.23 2.67
CA ASN A 74 3.23 3.71 1.89
C ASN A 74 3.98 2.60 2.65
N LEU A 75 3.96 1.39 2.11
CA LEU A 75 4.80 0.24 2.48
C LEU A 75 5.57 -0.30 1.26
N LEU A 76 5.74 0.51 0.21
CA LEU A 76 6.52 0.10 -0.95
C LEU A 76 8.01 0.13 -0.58
N ASP A 77 8.71 -0.95 -0.91
CA ASP A 77 10.13 -1.18 -0.61
C ASP A 77 11.02 -1.20 -1.86
N GLU A 78 10.43 -1.37 -3.04
CA GLU A 78 11.10 -1.25 -4.33
C GLU A 78 10.15 -0.87 -5.48
N PHE A 79 10.72 -0.49 -6.62
CA PHE A 79 9.99 -0.36 -7.86
C PHE A 79 10.79 -0.94 -9.04
N SER A 80 10.15 -1.80 -9.84
CA SER A 80 10.75 -2.45 -11.00
C SER A 80 12.03 -3.25 -10.70
N GLY A 81 12.10 -3.93 -9.54
CA GLY A 81 13.28 -4.70 -9.14
C GLY A 81 14.42 -3.86 -8.56
N ILE A 82 14.21 -2.57 -8.33
CA ILE A 82 15.23 -1.62 -7.85
C ILE A 82 14.71 -0.93 -6.59
N ILE A 83 15.36 -1.23 -5.47
CA ILE A 83 15.01 -0.69 -4.14
C ILE A 83 14.94 0.84 -4.16
N SER A 84 15.98 1.51 -4.67
CA SER A 84 16.05 2.98 -4.66
C SER A 84 15.05 3.69 -5.57
N TYR A 85 14.27 2.97 -6.37
CA TYR A 85 13.27 3.56 -7.26
C TYR A 85 11.93 3.80 -6.57
N ASP A 86 11.72 3.27 -5.36
CA ASP A 86 10.57 3.55 -4.51
C ASP A 86 10.35 5.07 -4.28
N HIS A 87 11.43 5.83 -4.12
CA HIS A 87 11.41 7.29 -3.96
C HIS A 87 10.75 8.01 -5.15
N TYR A 88 10.88 7.47 -6.37
CA TYR A 88 10.24 8.06 -7.56
C TYR A 88 8.73 7.84 -7.55
N VAL A 89 8.25 6.74 -6.95
CA VAL A 89 6.81 6.50 -6.76
C VAL A 89 6.24 7.50 -5.76
N VAL A 90 6.97 7.79 -4.69
CA VAL A 90 6.58 8.82 -3.71
C VAL A 90 6.60 10.23 -4.34
N ALA A 91 7.61 10.53 -5.18
CA ALA A 91 7.64 11.78 -5.94
C ALA A 91 6.44 11.93 -6.88
N TYR A 92 5.95 10.83 -7.47
CA TYR A 92 4.70 10.85 -8.22
C TYR A 92 3.49 11.23 -7.35
N LEU A 93 3.38 10.71 -6.11
CA LEU A 93 2.32 11.09 -5.18
C LEU A 93 2.34 12.60 -4.85
N GLU A 94 3.53 13.19 -4.70
CA GLU A 94 3.70 14.64 -4.54
C GLU A 94 3.17 15.42 -5.76
N LEU A 95 3.52 14.99 -6.97
CA LEU A 95 3.09 15.65 -8.21
C LEU A 95 1.56 15.70 -8.33
N VAL A 96 0.88 14.63 -7.93
CA VAL A 96 -0.60 14.57 -7.95
C VAL A 96 -1.24 15.09 -6.66
N ARG A 97 -0.44 15.65 -5.74
CA ARG A 97 -0.87 16.19 -4.44
C ARG A 97 -1.64 15.19 -3.57
N GLN A 98 -1.34 13.90 -3.72
CA GLN A 98 -1.89 12.86 -2.88
C GLN A 98 -1.10 12.81 -1.57
N ARG A 99 -1.76 12.95 -0.43
CA ARG A 99 -1.09 12.79 0.88
C ARG A 99 -0.61 11.35 1.04
N TYR A 100 0.56 11.16 1.64
CA TYR A 100 1.13 9.85 1.91
C TYR A 100 1.86 9.81 3.26
N THR A 101 2.15 8.60 3.75
CA THR A 101 3.01 8.36 4.93
C THR A 101 4.46 8.09 4.52
N GLY A 102 5.42 8.38 5.40
CA GLY A 102 6.84 8.11 5.17
C GLY A 102 7.65 9.37 4.89
N CYS A 103 8.89 9.18 4.43
CA CYS A 103 9.80 10.27 4.09
C CYS A 103 9.43 10.87 2.72
N ASN A 104 9.56 12.19 2.62
CA ASN A 104 9.49 12.86 1.33
C ASN A 104 10.75 12.56 0.49
N PRO A 105 10.67 12.70 -0.85
CA PRO A 105 11.82 12.58 -1.75
C PRO A 105 12.91 13.61 -1.46
#